data_AF-A0A915EEK4-F1
#
_entry.id   AF-A0A915EEK4-F1
#
_cell.length_a   1.000
_cell.length_b   1.000
_cell.length_c   1.000
_cell.angle_alpha   90.00
_cell.angle_beta   90.00
_cell.angle_gamma   90.00
#
_symmetry.space_group_name_H-M   'P 1'
#
loop_
_entity.id
_entity.type
_entity.pdbx_description
1 polymer ?
#
loop_
_entity_poly.entity_id
_entity_poly.type
_entity_poly.pdbx_seq_one_letter_code
_entity_poly.pdbx_strand_id
1 'polypeptide(L)'
;MPGLTAKVFRTYNASITLQEQLDKLTQSKDTITRSCFPITVPIVNPWKIWKTRSKTRRRSSKMPKLNSRRLVETLKRMKTQRTDKDENKQIALGTSKLNYLDPRISVAWCKKNDVNIEKIFNKTQREKFRWAIDMATEEYVF
;
A
#
# COMPACT_ATOMS: atom_id res chain seq x y z
N MET A 1 28.74 -19.86 -16.32
CA MET A 1 27.64 -19.14 -17.00
C MET A 1 28.16 -17.81 -17.52
N PRO A 2 28.10 -17.55 -18.84
CA PRO A 2 28.52 -16.26 -19.39
C PRO A 2 27.62 -15.14 -18.84
N GLY A 3 28.21 -13.99 -18.49
CA GLY A 3 27.47 -12.81 -18.01
C GLY A 3 27.08 -12.80 -16.52
N LEU A 4 27.50 -13.79 -15.73
CA LEU A 4 27.24 -13.84 -14.29
C LEU A 4 28.11 -12.81 -13.55
N THR A 5 27.47 -11.92 -12.80
CA THR A 5 28.16 -10.90 -11.99
C THR A 5 27.57 -10.84 -10.58
N ALA A 6 28.27 -10.21 -9.63
CA ALA A 6 27.76 -10.01 -8.26
C ALA A 6 26.39 -9.28 -8.23
N LYS A 7 26.13 -8.41 -9.21
CA LYS A 7 24.83 -7.73 -9.35
C LYS A 7 23.70 -8.70 -9.68
N VAL A 8 23.97 -9.72 -10.51
CA VAL A 8 23.00 -10.76 -10.85
C VAL A 8 22.59 -11.52 -9.59
N PHE A 9 23.55 -11.92 -8.75
CA PHE A 9 23.25 -12.58 -7.48
C PHE A 9 22.40 -11.74 -6.53
N ARG A 10 22.69 -10.44 -6.40
CA ARG A 10 21.89 -9.53 -5.56
C ARG A 10 20.44 -9.42 -6.04
N THR A 11 20.23 -9.40 -7.35
CA THR A 11 18.91 -9.28 -7.97
C THR A 11 18.13 -10.59 -7.84
N TYR A 12 18.81 -11.72 -8.06
CA TYR A 12 18.25 -13.05 -7.89
C TYR A 12 17.79 -13.29 -6.44
N ASN A 13 18.68 -13.07 -5.46
CA ASN A 13 18.38 -13.28 -4.05
C ASN A 13 17.24 -12.37 -3.56
N ALA A 14 17.19 -11.12 -4.01
CA ALA A 14 16.11 -10.21 -3.64
C ALA A 14 14.77 -10.65 -4.24
N SER A 15 14.76 -11.07 -5.50
CA SER A 15 13.53 -11.48 -6.21
C SER A 15 12.96 -12.79 -5.66
N ILE A 16 13.81 -13.78 -5.38
CA ILE A 16 13.37 -15.05 -4.82
C ILE A 16 12.84 -14.89 -3.38
N THR A 17 13.53 -14.10 -2.56
CA THR A 17 13.10 -13.81 -1.19
C THR A 17 11.73 -13.13 -1.18
N LEU A 18 11.50 -12.19 -2.11
CA LEU A 18 10.21 -11.52 -2.23
C LEU A 18 9.09 -12.51 -2.54
N GLN A 19 9.30 -13.41 -3.50
CA GLN A 19 8.29 -14.39 -3.89
C GLN A 19 7.93 -15.32 -2.72
N GLU A 20 8.93 -15.88 -2.05
CA GLU A 20 8.71 -16.73 -0.87
C GLU A 20 7.96 -16.00 0.26
N GLN A 21 8.29 -14.73 0.51
CA GLN A 21 7.62 -13.92 1.53
C GLN A 21 6.16 -13.64 1.17
N LEU A 22 5.89 -13.31 -0.09
CA LEU A 22 4.53 -13.09 -0.56
C LEU A 22 3.69 -14.37 -0.42
N ASP A 23 4.23 -15.53 -0.79
CA ASP A 23 3.52 -16.80 -0.67
C ASP A 23 3.22 -17.18 0.79
N LYS A 24 4.16 -16.90 1.71
CA LYS A 24 3.95 -17.11 3.16
C LYS A 24 2.87 -16.19 3.74
N LEU A 25 2.86 -14.92 3.35
CA LEU A 25 1.95 -13.91 3.91
C LEU A 25 0.52 -13.97 3.33
N THR A 26 0.35 -14.57 2.16
CA THR A 26 -0.93 -14.61 1.44
C THR A 26 -1.91 -15.67 1.96
N GLN A 27 -1.50 -16.54 2.90
CA GLN A 27 -2.34 -17.65 3.41
C GLN A 27 -3.60 -17.19 4.18
N SER A 28 -3.72 -15.92 4.58
CA SER A 28 -4.91 -15.37 5.22
C SER A 28 -5.66 -14.41 4.27
N LYS A 29 -6.67 -14.92 3.54
CA LYS A 29 -7.52 -14.17 2.59
C LYS A 29 -8.46 -13.14 3.21
N ASP A 30 -8.20 -12.69 4.44
CA ASP A 30 -9.09 -11.79 5.17
C ASP A 30 -8.37 -10.46 5.42
N THR A 31 -8.51 -9.45 4.55
CA THR A 31 -8.50 -8.01 4.89
C THR A 31 -8.34 -7.03 3.72
N ILE A 32 -8.13 -7.47 2.47
CA ILE A 32 -7.81 -6.53 1.37
C ILE A 32 -9.02 -5.68 0.92
N THR A 33 -10.25 -6.10 1.26
CA THR A 33 -11.49 -5.41 0.89
C THR A 33 -11.95 -4.42 1.97
N ARG A 34 -11.32 -3.24 2.09
CA ARG A 34 -11.98 -2.05 2.69
C ARG A 34 -11.24 -0.75 2.40
N SER A 35 -11.49 -0.19 1.22
CA SER A 35 -11.27 1.23 0.94
C SER A 35 -12.09 1.65 -0.28
N CYS A 36 -13.41 1.65 -0.15
CA CYS A 36 -14.29 2.40 -1.03
C CYS A 36 -14.61 3.71 -0.30
N PHE A 37 -13.95 4.81 -0.68
CA PHE A 37 -14.34 6.16 -0.30
C PHE A 37 -14.77 6.86 -1.60
N PRO A 38 -16.04 7.27 -1.76
CA PRO A 38 -16.46 8.01 -2.93
C PRO A 38 -15.76 9.37 -2.95
N ILE A 39 -15.12 9.66 -4.09
CA ILE A 39 -14.57 10.96 -4.44
C ILE A 39 -15.74 11.81 -4.94
N THR A 40 -16.22 12.75 -4.12
CA THR A 40 -16.80 14.03 -4.58
C THR A 40 -16.92 14.96 -3.38
N VAL A 41 -16.21 16.08 -3.38
CA VAL A 41 -16.54 17.25 -2.56
C VAL A 41 -16.74 18.42 -3.53
N PRO A 42 -17.91 19.08 -3.54
CA PRO A 42 -18.14 20.23 -4.40
C PRO A 42 -17.27 21.41 -3.96
N ILE A 43 -16.72 22.11 -4.94
CA ILE A 43 -16.03 23.39 -4.80
C ILE A 43 -17.03 24.38 -4.18
N VAL A 44 -16.83 24.72 -2.90
CA VAL A 44 -17.55 25.83 -2.25
C VAL A 44 -16.56 26.94 -1.89
N ASN A 45 -16.93 28.15 -2.32
CA ASN A 45 -16.10 29.34 -2.43
C ASN A 45 -15.41 29.78 -1.11
N PRO A 46 -14.09 30.09 -1.13
CA PRO A 46 -13.27 30.43 0.06
C PRO A 46 -13.57 31.75 0.80
N TRP A 47 -14.58 32.53 0.41
CA TRP A 47 -14.78 33.89 0.94
C TRP A 47 -15.88 33.99 2.02
N LYS A 48 -16.60 32.91 2.31
CA LYS A 48 -17.74 32.91 3.26
C LYS A 48 -17.41 32.50 4.70
N ILE A 49 -16.13 32.32 5.07
CA ILE A 49 -15.72 31.70 6.35
C ILE A 49 -15.09 32.69 7.37
N TRP A 50 -14.84 33.95 7.01
CA TRP A 50 -14.13 34.89 7.92
C TRP A 50 -15.01 35.90 8.68
N LYS A 51 -16.35 35.83 8.56
CA LYS A 51 -17.26 36.81 9.18
C LYS A 51 -18.29 36.22 10.15
N THR A 52 -17.92 35.26 10.98
CA THR A 52 -18.69 34.89 12.19
C THR A 52 -17.77 34.22 13.23
N ARG A 53 -16.81 34.97 13.78
CA ARG A 53 -16.05 34.57 14.97
C ARG A 53 -16.57 35.36 16.17
N SER A 54 -17.74 34.98 16.67
CA SER A 54 -18.28 35.45 17.95
C SER A 54 -19.38 34.50 18.43
N LYS A 55 -19.26 34.02 19.69
CA LYS A 55 -20.07 33.02 20.44
C LYS A 55 -19.54 31.57 20.41
N THR A 56 -18.54 31.33 21.26
CA THR A 56 -18.21 30.02 21.82
C THR A 56 -19.39 29.50 22.64
N ARG A 57 -20.32 28.77 22.02
CA ARG A 57 -21.37 28.05 22.72
C ARG A 57 -20.75 26.77 23.29
N ARG A 58 -20.63 26.68 24.63
CA ARG A 58 -20.35 25.43 25.36
C ARG A 58 -21.37 24.37 24.89
N ARG A 59 -20.98 23.51 23.96
CA ARG A 59 -21.71 22.28 23.67
C ARG A 59 -21.39 21.32 24.81
N SER A 60 -22.39 21.06 25.66
CA SER A 60 -22.41 19.85 26.50
C SER A 60 -21.98 18.66 25.64
N SER A 61 -20.82 18.10 25.95
CA SER A 61 -20.27 16.95 25.27
C SER A 61 -21.08 15.72 25.67
N LYS A 62 -22.21 15.49 25.00
CA LYS A 62 -22.75 14.13 24.92
C LYS A 62 -21.69 13.31 24.19
N MET A 63 -20.91 12.52 24.93
CA MET A 63 -19.98 11.56 24.36
C MET A 63 -20.79 10.66 23.42
N PRO A 64 -20.52 10.64 22.11
CA PRO A 64 -21.18 9.68 21.25
C PRO A 64 -20.82 8.29 21.77
N LYS A 65 -21.83 7.43 22.01
CA LYS A 65 -21.62 6.04 22.39
C LYS A 65 -20.79 5.38 21.29
N LEU A 66 -19.48 5.32 21.51
CA LEU A 66 -18.51 4.94 20.51
C LEU A 66 -18.67 3.44 20.29
N ASN A 67 -19.01 3.07 19.05
CA ASN A 67 -19.28 1.69 18.69
C ASN A 67 -17.99 0.88 18.93
N SER A 68 -17.93 0.11 20.02
CA SER A 68 -16.71 -0.50 20.57
C SER A 68 -15.91 -1.27 19.53
N ARG A 69 -16.61 -1.96 18.62
CA ARG A 69 -16.03 -2.69 17.49
C ARG A 69 -15.20 -1.81 16.56
N ARG A 70 -15.69 -0.62 16.19
CA ARG A 70 -14.98 0.31 15.28
C ARG A 70 -13.72 0.88 15.92
N LEU A 71 -13.75 1.10 17.23
CA LEU A 71 -12.59 1.59 17.97
C LEU A 71 -11.48 0.53 18.01
N VAL A 72 -11.85 -0.73 18.24
CA VAL A 72 -10.92 -1.86 18.22
C VAL A 72 -10.30 -2.03 16.83
N GLU A 73 -11.08 -1.95 15.75
CA GLU A 73 -10.55 -1.97 14.38
C GLU A 73 -9.55 -0.83 14.11
N THR A 74 -9.89 0.38 14.55
CA THR A 74 -9.01 1.55 14.39
C THR A 74 -7.70 1.38 15.16
N LEU A 75 -7.78 0.88 16.40
CA LEU A 75 -6.60 0.59 17.22
C LEU A 75 -5.72 -0.49 16.60
N LYS A 76 -6.31 -1.56 16.05
CA LYS A 76 -5.56 -2.60 15.34
C LYS A 76 -4.80 -2.00 14.15
N ARG A 77 -5.47 -1.20 13.30
CA ARG A 77 -4.83 -0.52 12.16
C ARG A 77 -3.68 0.40 12.59
N MET A 78 -3.86 1.16 13.67
CA MET A 78 -2.82 2.06 14.19
C MET A 78 -1.62 1.30 14.74
N LYS A 79 -1.83 0.15 15.39
CA LYS A 79 -0.74 -0.71 15.88
C LYS A 79 0.09 -1.26 14.72
N THR A 80 -0.56 -1.84 13.70
CA THR A 80 0.12 -2.34 12.50
C THR A 80 0.89 -1.23 11.78
N GLN A 81 0.28 -0.06 11.59
CA GLN A 81 0.97 1.06 10.93
C GLN A 81 2.21 1.54 11.72
N ARG A 82 2.21 1.40 13.05
CA ARG A 82 3.36 1.75 13.88
C ARG A 82 4.49 0.75 13.71
N THR A 83 4.19 -0.55 13.77
CA THR A 83 5.20 -1.62 13.57
C THR A 83 5.82 -1.51 12.18
N ASP A 84 5.01 -1.29 11.13
CA ASP A 84 5.50 -1.13 9.76
C ASP A 84 6.47 0.06 9.63
N LYS A 85 6.20 1.17 10.33
CA LYS A 85 7.08 2.33 10.32
C LYS A 85 8.38 2.08 11.07
N ASP A 86 8.34 1.35 12.17
CA ASP A 86 9.52 1.06 12.98
C ASP A 86 10.48 0.11 12.25
N GLU A 87 9.94 -0.92 11.58
CA GLU A 87 10.72 -1.85 10.74
C GLU A 87 11.26 -1.16 9.47
N ASN A 88 10.48 -0.26 8.86
CA ASN A 88 10.89 0.42 7.63
C ASN A 88 11.96 1.52 7.82
N LYS A 89 12.25 1.97 9.05
CA LYS A 89 13.24 3.04 9.30
C LYS A 89 14.64 2.69 8.79
N GLN A 90 14.99 1.41 8.77
CA GLN A 90 16.32 0.95 8.36
C GLN A 90 16.37 0.48 6.90
N ILE A 91 15.23 0.44 6.20
CA ILE A 91 15.10 -0.20 4.89
C ILE A 91 14.75 0.82 3.81
N ALA A 92 15.65 1.02 2.85
CA ALA A 92 15.41 1.89 1.68
C ALA A 92 14.54 1.18 0.62
N LEU A 93 13.24 1.10 0.87
CA LEU A 93 12.28 0.38 -0.01
C LEU A 93 12.22 0.89 -1.45
N GLY A 94 12.52 2.18 -1.68
CA GLY A 94 12.49 2.77 -3.02
C GLY A 94 13.57 2.23 -3.96
N THR A 95 14.78 2.00 -3.43
CA THR A 95 15.92 1.55 -4.24
C THR A 95 15.85 0.06 -4.55
N SER A 96 15.45 -0.77 -3.58
CA SER A 96 15.25 -2.22 -3.77
C SER A 96 14.18 -2.49 -4.81
N LYS A 97 13.01 -1.86 -4.66
CA LYS A 97 11.84 -2.04 -5.53
C LYS A 97 12.09 -1.69 -7.00
N LEU A 98 12.93 -0.69 -7.27
CA LEU A 98 13.15 -0.20 -8.63
C LEU A 98 14.29 -0.89 -9.38
N ASN A 99 15.25 -1.48 -8.64
CA ASN A 99 16.54 -1.91 -9.20
C ASN A 99 16.89 -3.38 -8.96
N TYR A 100 16.29 -4.03 -7.97
CA TYR A 100 16.68 -5.37 -7.53
C TYR A 100 15.53 -6.38 -7.49
N LEU A 101 14.28 -5.92 -7.67
CA LEU A 101 13.10 -6.79 -7.72
C LEU A 101 12.61 -6.91 -9.16
N ASP A 102 12.22 -8.11 -9.56
CA ASP A 102 11.49 -8.33 -10.80
C ASP A 102 10.03 -7.83 -10.64
N PRO A 103 9.61 -6.80 -11.40
CA PRO A 103 8.26 -6.26 -11.29
C PRO A 103 7.17 -7.28 -11.64
N ARG A 104 7.48 -8.32 -12.43
CA ARG A 104 6.51 -9.37 -12.80
C ARG A 104 6.02 -10.16 -11.60
N ILE A 105 6.87 -10.38 -10.60
CA ILE A 105 6.49 -11.05 -9.34
C ILE A 105 5.37 -10.26 -8.65
N SER A 106 5.56 -8.94 -8.54
CA SER A 106 4.55 -8.07 -7.91
C SER A 106 3.26 -7.99 -8.74
N VAL A 107 3.37 -7.96 -10.07
CA VAL A 107 2.19 -7.94 -10.97
C VAL A 107 1.41 -9.24 -10.87
N ALA A 108 2.09 -10.39 -10.93
CA ALA A 108 1.47 -11.70 -10.81
C ALA A 108 0.76 -11.86 -9.48
N TRP A 109 1.39 -11.42 -8.39
CA TRP A 109 0.77 -11.39 -7.06
C TRP A 109 -0.47 -10.49 -7.00
N CYS A 110 -0.44 -9.32 -7.66
CA CYS A 110 -1.60 -8.43 -7.75
C CYS A 110 -2.77 -9.09 -8.49
N LYS A 111 -2.50 -9.76 -9.62
CA LYS A 111 -3.53 -10.46 -10.40
C LYS A 111 -4.10 -11.64 -9.61
N LYS A 112 -3.25 -12.45 -8.98
CA LYS A 112 -3.62 -13.62 -8.16
C LYS A 112 -4.50 -13.27 -6.95
N ASN A 113 -4.34 -12.07 -6.38
CA ASN A 113 -5.03 -11.62 -5.16
C ASN A 113 -6.06 -10.51 -5.40
N ASP A 114 -6.39 -10.21 -6.66
CA ASP A 114 -7.28 -9.11 -7.05
C ASP A 114 -6.93 -7.76 -6.38
N VAL A 115 -5.64 -7.44 -6.31
CA VAL A 115 -5.13 -6.18 -5.76
C VAL A 115 -4.93 -5.17 -6.87
N ASN A 116 -5.57 -4.00 -6.75
CA ASN A 116 -5.32 -2.91 -7.69
C ASN A 116 -3.83 -2.52 -7.69
N ILE A 117 -3.20 -2.66 -8.86
CA ILE A 117 -1.79 -2.36 -9.11
C ILE A 117 -1.39 -0.93 -8.72
N GLU A 118 -2.34 0.02 -8.72
CA GLU A 118 -2.09 1.40 -8.33
C GLU A 118 -1.71 1.56 -6.86
N LYS A 119 -2.11 0.62 -6.00
CA LYS A 119 -1.72 0.60 -4.59
C LYS A 119 -0.27 0.17 -4.40
N ILE A 120 0.25 -0.63 -5.34
CA ILE A 120 1.61 -1.14 -5.29
C ILE A 120 2.54 -0.19 -6.05
N PHE A 121 2.23 0.18 -7.28
CA PHE A 121 3.10 1.02 -8.11
C PHE A 121 2.51 2.40 -8.36
N ASN A 122 3.31 3.44 -8.11
CA ASN A 122 2.97 4.82 -8.45
C ASN A 122 2.91 4.99 -9.99
N LYS A 123 2.28 6.07 -10.48
CA LYS A 123 2.12 6.34 -11.92
C LYS A 123 3.41 6.18 -12.74
N THR A 124 4.50 6.81 -12.29
CA THR A 124 5.82 6.74 -12.96
C THR A 124 6.41 5.34 -12.98
N GLN A 125 6.16 4.55 -11.93
CA GLN A 125 6.63 3.17 -11.83
C GLN A 125 5.85 2.26 -12.77
N ARG A 126 4.54 2.49 -12.93
CA ARG A 126 3.70 1.76 -13.89
C ARG A 126 4.13 2.02 -15.33
N GLU A 127 4.50 3.26 -15.66
CA GLU A 127 5.04 3.61 -16.96
C GLU A 127 6.37 2.88 -17.23
N LYS A 128 7.30 2.87 -16.25
CA LYS A 128 8.57 2.14 -16.34
C LYS A 128 8.37 0.62 -16.51
N PHE A 129 7.41 0.04 -15.80
CA PHE A 129 7.16 -1.40 -15.77
C PHE A 129 6.00 -1.83 -16.66
N ARG A 130 5.63 -1.02 -17.66
CA ARG A 130 4.51 -1.32 -18.56
C ARG A 130 4.68 -2.67 -19.26
N TRP A 131 5.91 -3.00 -19.67
CA TRP A 131 6.27 -4.30 -20.25
C TRP A 131 5.96 -5.48 -19.32
N ALA A 132 6.15 -5.33 -18.02
CA ALA A 132 5.89 -6.38 -17.04
C ALA A 132 4.38 -6.54 -16.77
N ILE A 133 3.63 -5.43 -16.80
CA ILE A 133 2.16 -5.44 -16.60
C ILE A 133 1.46 -6.21 -17.71
N ASP A 134 1.91 -5.98 -18.94
CA ASP A 134 1.34 -6.58 -20.15
C ASP A 134 1.66 -8.08 -20.25
N MET A 135 2.92 -8.46 -20.00
CA MET A 135 3.37 -9.84 -20.21
C MET A 135 3.14 -10.78 -19.02
N ALA A 136 3.05 -10.28 -17.78
CA ALA A 136 2.98 -11.15 -16.61
C ALA A 136 1.61 -11.84 -16.48
N THR A 137 1.62 -13.16 -16.32
CA THR A 137 0.43 -13.96 -15.98
C THR A 137 0.31 -14.13 -14.46
N GLU A 138 -0.85 -14.62 -13.99
CA GLU A 138 -1.12 -14.89 -12.57
C GLU A 138 -0.21 -15.99 -11.99
N GLU A 139 0.27 -16.88 -12.85
CA GLU A 139 1.07 -18.06 -12.49
C GLU A 139 2.57 -17.83 -12.66
N TYR A 140 3.01 -16.59 -12.88
CA TYR A 140 4.42 -16.28 -13.05
C TYR A 140 5.24 -16.66 -11.80
N VAL A 141 6.30 -17.43 -12.03
CA VAL A 141 7.32 -17.82 -11.04
C VAL A 141 8.67 -17.34 -11.55
N PHE A 142 9.47 -16.73 -10.65
CA PHE A 142 10.78 -16.20 -10.97
C PHE A 142 11.85 -17.29 -11.07
#